data_AF-L7FJZ4-F1
#
_entry.id   AF-L7FJZ4-F1
#
_cell.length_a   1.000
_cell.length_b   1.000
_cell.length_c   1.000
_cell.angle_alpha   90.00
_cell.angle_beta   90.00
_cell.angle_gamma   90.00
#
_symmetry.space_group_name_H-M   'P 1'
#
loop_
_entity.id
_entity.type
_entity.pdbx_description
1 polymer ?
#
loop_
_entity_poly.entity_id
_entity_poly.type
_entity_poly.pdbx_seq_one_letter_code
_entity_poly.pdbx_strand_id
1 'polypeptide(L)'
;MSLFITTLLLLFDFSYGYLTSSRLSKLRLNSKLNTKANNFDFVTIKCHGVVVTITPQLRHLYPDCTDYIQPINNNNTYYGIQCKCYTEYIISDDIGLYENCTNHGIMNFKHTQNFEMQLLSSIQRSDVVIQNCEGKQLSVSNCVFDEMEIGTANIISLNLYITTLVHFNALNTSFVDANLNYLNMQNAVFGDVYMTGIYLQNSLVSKTSFDKCTIGTQKSNIFEDVVFSSCSFSKTKFELLKSKNMILEGGILRDVTFLNSEFVGFEAKKPTLENVNFDNLIFTNCNINVKVGKDVTFSNSKFNNVTFIIEGIDEKFEIKFINVLFENSVMNKDVLDNKSGNFVFENSEEKNGDKHKKTIIGAIIFVCIAVVFVVVVLVVVSIFMGLYFYGKKKPEDKGYSKADN
;
A
#
# COMPACT_ATOMS: atom_id res chain seq x y z
N MET A 1 -36.27 -27.20 -31.99
CA MET A 1 -36.55 -28.59 -31.59
C MET A 1 -35.64 -29.47 -32.44
N SER A 2 -34.79 -30.30 -31.79
CA SER A 2 -33.70 -31.13 -32.35
C SER A 2 -32.42 -30.36 -32.74
N LEU A 3 -31.41 -30.26 -31.87
CA LEU A 3 -30.27 -31.20 -31.63
C LEU A 3 -29.23 -31.19 -32.77
N PHE A 4 -27.91 -31.28 -32.61
CA PHE A 4 -26.94 -31.14 -31.51
C PHE A 4 -25.56 -31.38 -32.20
N ILE A 5 -24.51 -30.60 -31.89
CA ILE A 5 -23.09 -30.99 -31.60
C ILE A 5 -22.36 -31.95 -32.61
N THR A 6 -21.11 -31.72 -33.09
CA THR A 6 -19.82 -31.99 -32.39
C THR A 6 -18.57 -31.66 -33.26
N THR A 7 -17.47 -31.25 -32.59
CA THR A 7 -16.00 -31.43 -32.86
C THR A 7 -15.34 -30.71 -34.04
N LEU A 8 -14.33 -29.83 -33.93
CA LEU A 8 -13.14 -29.62 -33.06
C LEU A 8 -11.87 -30.43 -33.46
N LEU A 9 -10.90 -29.67 -34.02
CA LEU A 9 -9.43 -29.70 -33.93
C LEU A 9 -8.54 -30.72 -34.71
N LEU A 10 -7.37 -30.14 -35.08
CA LEU A 10 -6.03 -30.66 -35.43
C LEU A 10 -5.71 -30.76 -36.94
N LEU A 11 -4.52 -30.37 -37.47
CA LEU A 11 -3.37 -29.52 -37.11
C LEU A 11 -2.35 -29.66 -38.30
N PHE A 12 -1.56 -28.60 -38.58
CA PHE A 12 -0.24 -28.57 -39.29
C PHE A 12 -0.18 -29.01 -40.79
N ASP A 13 0.61 -28.45 -41.72
CA ASP A 13 1.86 -27.68 -41.63
C ASP A 13 2.23 -26.92 -42.93
N PHE A 14 3.06 -25.89 -42.78
CA PHE A 14 4.02 -25.24 -43.70
C PHE A 14 3.74 -25.03 -45.21
N SER A 15 3.81 -23.74 -45.61
CA SER A 15 4.75 -23.36 -46.70
C SER A 15 5.24 -21.91 -46.55
N TYR A 16 6.57 -21.79 -46.54
CA TYR A 16 7.37 -20.58 -46.55
C TYR A 16 7.10 -19.73 -47.80
N GLY A 17 6.98 -18.41 -47.63
CA GLY A 17 6.96 -17.43 -48.71
C GLY A 17 7.74 -16.18 -48.33
N TYR A 18 9.03 -16.16 -48.68
CA TYR A 18 9.87 -14.97 -48.71
C TYR A 18 9.26 -13.93 -49.66
N LEU A 19 8.93 -12.73 -49.18
CA LEU A 19 8.82 -11.55 -50.04
C LEU A 19 9.52 -10.35 -49.41
N THR A 20 10.39 -9.80 -50.23
CA THR A 20 11.42 -8.81 -49.97
C THR A 20 10.86 -7.39 -49.83
N SER A 21 11.52 -6.64 -48.96
CA SER A 21 11.71 -5.19 -48.98
C SER A 21 11.58 -4.54 -50.36
N SER A 22 10.59 -3.66 -50.53
CA SER A 22 10.73 -2.32 -51.14
C SER A 22 9.36 -1.64 -51.24
N ARG A 23 9.34 -0.31 -51.05
CA ARG A 23 8.20 0.62 -51.20
C ARG A 23 7.33 0.87 -49.95
N LEU A 24 7.95 1.48 -48.94
CA LEU A 24 7.25 2.43 -48.06
C LEU A 24 7.60 3.85 -48.50
N SER A 25 6.84 4.38 -49.46
CA SER A 25 6.82 5.81 -49.74
C SER A 25 5.43 6.21 -50.25
N LYS A 26 4.82 7.17 -49.55
CA LYS A 26 3.61 7.93 -49.91
C LYS A 26 2.27 7.20 -49.75
N LEU A 27 1.80 7.14 -48.49
CA LEU A 27 0.39 7.32 -48.17
C LEU A 27 0.26 8.57 -47.30
N ARG A 28 -0.03 9.70 -47.96
CA ARG A 28 -0.53 10.92 -47.29
C ARG A 28 -1.97 10.65 -46.88
N LEU A 29 -2.18 10.24 -45.63
CA LEU A 29 -3.48 10.31 -44.98
C LEU A 29 -3.69 11.74 -44.49
N ASN A 30 -4.55 12.47 -45.21
CA ASN A 30 -5.20 13.66 -44.69
C ASN A 30 -6.20 13.23 -43.60
N SER A 31 -5.75 13.21 -42.35
CA SER A 31 -6.66 13.21 -41.21
C SER A 31 -6.48 14.51 -40.44
N LYS A 32 -7.39 15.47 -40.68
CA LYS A 32 -7.76 16.47 -39.68
C LYS A 32 -8.51 15.73 -38.56
N LEU A 33 -7.79 14.92 -37.79
CA LEU A 33 -8.23 14.45 -36.50
C LEU A 33 -7.82 15.54 -35.51
N ASN A 34 -8.83 16.12 -34.89
CA ASN A 34 -8.70 17.07 -33.78
C ASN A 34 -8.23 16.26 -32.55
N THR A 35 -7.01 15.72 -32.59
CA THR A 35 -6.38 15.12 -31.42
C THR A 35 -5.95 16.28 -30.54
N LYS A 36 -6.73 16.56 -29.49
CA LYS A 36 -6.09 16.95 -28.23
C LYS A 36 -4.99 15.93 -28.03
N ALA A 37 -3.74 16.36 -28.19
CA ALA A 37 -2.60 15.55 -27.80
C ALA A 37 -2.78 15.33 -26.30
N ASN A 38 -3.38 14.21 -25.94
CA ASN A 38 -3.34 13.72 -24.58
C ASN A 38 -1.84 13.45 -24.37
N ASN A 39 -1.19 14.37 -23.68
CA ASN A 39 0.18 14.23 -23.24
C ASN A 39 0.14 13.02 -22.31
N PHE A 40 0.41 11.83 -22.83
CA PHE A 40 0.43 10.63 -22.02
C PHE A 40 1.71 10.71 -21.22
N ASP A 41 1.60 10.86 -19.91
CA ASP A 41 2.75 10.84 -19.03
C ASP A 41 3.30 9.42 -18.97
N PHE A 42 4.61 9.32 -19.08
CA PHE A 42 5.30 8.05 -19.00
C PHE A 42 6.30 8.05 -17.85
N VAL A 43 6.35 6.94 -17.13
CA VAL A 43 7.38 6.61 -16.15
C VAL A 43 8.38 5.68 -16.83
N THR A 44 9.66 5.99 -16.69
CA THR A 44 10.71 5.08 -17.15
C THR A 44 11.08 4.14 -16.00
N ILE A 45 11.02 2.84 -16.24
CA ILE A 45 11.35 1.79 -15.27
C ILE A 45 12.47 0.90 -15.80
N LYS A 46 13.25 0.31 -14.91
CA LYS A 46 14.27 -0.69 -15.18
C LYS A 46 13.78 -2.06 -14.71
N CYS A 47 13.50 -2.93 -15.67
CA CYS A 47 13.04 -4.30 -15.46
C CYS A 47 14.14 -5.26 -15.92
N HIS A 48 14.72 -6.07 -15.02
CA HIS A 48 15.72 -7.08 -15.38
C HIS A 48 16.88 -6.53 -16.23
N GLY A 49 17.33 -5.31 -15.93
CA GLY A 49 18.39 -4.62 -16.67
C GLY A 49 17.94 -3.84 -17.92
N VAL A 50 16.70 -3.99 -18.37
CA VAL A 50 16.13 -3.27 -19.52
C VAL A 50 15.36 -2.05 -19.05
N VAL A 51 15.59 -0.92 -19.71
CA VAL A 51 14.86 0.33 -19.46
C VAL A 51 13.64 0.38 -20.38
N VAL A 52 12.44 0.48 -19.80
CA VAL A 52 11.17 0.57 -20.54
C VAL A 52 10.35 1.76 -20.03
N THR A 53 9.58 2.36 -20.93
CA THR A 53 8.75 3.53 -20.65
C THR A 53 7.29 3.09 -20.66
N ILE A 54 6.60 3.26 -19.53
CA ILE A 54 5.23 2.80 -19.30
C ILE A 54 4.37 3.95 -18.78
N THR A 55 3.05 3.85 -18.82
CA THR A 55 2.20 4.85 -18.15
C THR A 55 2.14 4.58 -16.63
N PRO A 56 1.89 5.60 -15.78
CA PRO A 56 1.73 5.41 -14.34
C PRO A 56 0.70 4.32 -13.97
N GLN A 57 -0.40 4.23 -14.72
CA GLN A 57 -1.45 3.25 -14.48
C GLN A 57 -0.97 1.82 -14.73
N LEU A 58 0.01 1.59 -15.60
CA LEU A 58 0.58 0.27 -15.86
C LEU A 58 1.64 -0.12 -14.83
N ARG A 59 2.07 0.79 -13.95
CA ARG A 59 3.18 0.57 -13.00
C ARG A 59 2.99 -0.66 -12.11
N HIS A 60 1.76 -0.92 -11.69
CA HIS A 60 1.39 -2.06 -10.85
C HIS A 60 1.59 -3.42 -11.54
N LEU A 61 1.67 -3.47 -12.88
CA LEU A 61 1.97 -4.69 -13.64
C LEU A 61 3.46 -5.05 -13.63
N TYR A 62 4.30 -4.18 -13.07
CA TYR A 62 5.76 -4.33 -13.04
C TYR A 62 6.30 -4.30 -11.59
N PRO A 63 5.81 -5.15 -10.67
CA PRO A 63 6.16 -5.07 -9.25
C PRO A 63 7.65 -5.30 -8.99
N ASP A 64 8.32 -6.12 -9.79
CA ASP A 64 9.76 -6.44 -9.66
C ASP A 64 10.68 -5.42 -10.34
N CYS A 65 10.12 -4.43 -11.04
CA CYS A 65 10.91 -3.39 -11.69
C CYS A 65 11.13 -2.22 -10.73
N THR A 66 12.31 -1.61 -10.83
CA THR A 66 12.58 -0.35 -10.15
C THR A 66 12.33 0.79 -11.11
N ASP A 67 11.97 1.96 -10.62
CA ASP A 67 11.92 3.11 -11.50
C ASP A 67 13.35 3.45 -11.97
N TYR A 68 13.50 3.82 -13.23
CA TYR A 68 14.80 4.16 -13.80
C TYR A 68 15.05 5.65 -13.61
N ILE A 69 16.11 5.96 -12.89
CA ILE A 69 16.59 7.32 -12.70
C ILE A 69 17.80 7.47 -13.61
N GLN A 70 17.72 8.39 -14.57
CA GLN A 70 18.86 8.74 -15.38
C GLN A 70 19.93 9.39 -14.48
N PRO A 71 21.21 8.99 -14.58
CA PRO A 71 22.27 9.64 -13.82
C PRO A 71 22.27 11.14 -14.08
N ILE A 72 22.22 11.94 -13.02
CA ILE A 72 22.28 13.40 -13.12
C ILE A 72 23.68 13.82 -13.53
N ASN A 73 23.79 14.60 -14.60
CA ASN A 73 25.05 15.21 -14.99
C ASN A 73 25.27 16.52 -14.23
N ASN A 74 25.94 16.44 -13.07
CA ASN A 74 26.28 17.62 -12.27
C ASN A 74 27.29 18.57 -12.93
N ASN A 75 27.89 18.20 -14.06
CA ASN A 75 28.83 19.09 -14.78
C ASN A 75 28.12 20.17 -15.61
N ASN A 76 26.80 20.06 -15.80
CA ASN A 76 26.03 21.09 -16.49
C ASN A 76 26.09 22.40 -15.68
N THR A 77 26.52 23.47 -16.35
CA THR A 77 26.52 24.81 -15.77
C THR A 77 25.26 25.54 -16.21
N TYR A 78 24.50 26.03 -15.23
CA TYR A 78 23.25 26.74 -15.47
C TYR A 78 23.46 28.25 -15.23
N TYR A 79 22.92 29.06 -16.13
CA TYR A 79 22.95 30.52 -16.06
C TYR A 79 21.55 31.05 -15.74
N GLY A 80 21.49 32.03 -14.84
CA GLY A 80 20.25 32.70 -14.48
C GLY A 80 20.00 33.85 -15.43
N ILE A 81 18.95 33.76 -16.24
CA ILE A 81 18.60 34.75 -17.24
C ILE A 81 17.29 35.43 -16.83
N GLN A 82 17.33 36.73 -16.63
CA GLN A 82 16.15 37.54 -16.33
C GLN A 82 15.56 38.12 -17.61
N CYS A 83 14.37 37.66 -17.97
CA CYS A 83 13.60 38.14 -19.11
C CYS A 83 12.31 38.79 -18.62
N LYS A 84 12.15 40.11 -18.85
CA LYS A 84 11.00 40.87 -18.36
C LYS A 84 10.81 40.71 -16.84
N CYS A 85 9.77 39.99 -16.42
CA CYS A 85 9.36 39.81 -15.03
C CYS A 85 9.63 38.40 -14.47
N TYR A 86 10.39 37.54 -15.15
CA TYR A 86 10.74 36.20 -14.66
C TYR A 86 12.23 35.90 -14.81
N THR A 87 12.74 35.04 -13.93
CA THR A 87 14.07 34.43 -14.03
C THR A 87 13.92 33.00 -14.54
N GLU A 88 14.65 32.65 -15.61
CA GLU A 88 14.78 31.29 -16.15
C GLU A 88 16.24 30.82 -16.03
N TYR A 89 16.43 29.49 -15.94
CA TYR A 89 17.74 28.87 -15.76
C TYR A 89 18.04 28.02 -16.99
N ILE A 90 19.08 28.38 -17.73
CA ILE A 90 19.42 27.72 -19.01
C ILE A 90 20.83 27.16 -18.98
N ILE A 91 21.10 26.16 -19.82
CA ILE A 91 22.46 25.63 -20.00
C ILE A 91 23.33 26.64 -20.78
N SER A 92 24.66 26.55 -20.61
CA SER A 92 25.63 27.45 -21.24
C SER A 92 25.44 27.61 -22.76
N ASP A 93 25.05 26.54 -23.43
CA ASP A 93 24.98 26.46 -24.89
C ASP A 93 23.79 27.26 -25.44
N ASP A 94 22.78 27.53 -24.61
CA ASP A 94 21.55 28.21 -25.00
C ASP A 94 21.58 29.73 -24.73
N ILE A 95 22.63 30.27 -24.08
CA ILE A 95 22.72 31.70 -23.71
C ILE A 95 22.52 32.62 -24.93
N GLY A 96 23.02 32.21 -26.10
CA GLY A 96 22.87 32.98 -27.34
C GLY A 96 21.41 33.15 -27.81
N LEU A 97 20.47 32.34 -27.33
CA LEU A 97 19.05 32.45 -27.66
C LEU A 97 18.34 33.57 -26.89
N TYR A 98 19.00 34.17 -25.88
CA TYR A 98 18.42 35.11 -24.93
C TYR A 98 19.04 36.52 -24.99
N GLU A 99 19.32 37.02 -26.20
CA GLU A 99 20.02 38.30 -26.42
C GLU A 99 19.34 39.53 -25.78
N ASN A 100 18.03 39.49 -25.55
CA ASN A 100 17.24 40.58 -24.96
C ASN A 100 17.02 40.45 -23.45
N CYS A 101 17.76 39.55 -22.78
CA CYS A 101 17.61 39.28 -21.36
C CYS A 101 18.89 39.60 -20.58
N THR A 102 18.75 39.81 -19.27
CA THR A 102 19.89 40.11 -18.39
C THR A 102 20.48 38.80 -17.86
N ASN A 103 21.76 38.56 -18.11
CA ASN A 103 22.48 37.40 -17.59
C ASN A 103 23.02 37.70 -16.18
N HIS A 104 22.55 36.97 -15.18
CA HIS A 104 22.98 37.06 -13.77
C HIS A 104 24.19 36.17 -13.45
N GLY A 105 24.76 35.50 -14.45
CA GLY A 105 25.89 34.61 -14.31
C GLY A 105 25.49 33.19 -13.93
N ILE A 106 26.48 32.43 -13.47
CA ILE A 106 26.31 31.04 -13.08
C ILE A 106 25.51 30.96 -11.78
N MET A 107 24.48 30.11 -11.77
CA MET A 107 23.61 29.95 -10.62
C MET A 107 24.07 28.83 -9.70
N ASN A 108 24.13 29.16 -8.41
CA ASN A 108 24.25 28.18 -7.34
C ASN A 108 22.84 27.87 -6.85
N PHE A 109 22.45 26.59 -6.82
CA PHE A 109 21.10 26.15 -6.41
C PHE A 109 20.91 26.11 -4.89
N LYS A 110 21.63 26.98 -4.16
CA LYS A 110 21.54 27.13 -2.70
C LYS A 110 20.83 28.43 -2.39
N HIS A 111 19.55 28.33 -2.06
CA HIS A 111 18.69 29.45 -1.73
C HIS A 111 18.47 29.54 -0.22
N THR A 112 18.91 30.64 0.38
CA THR A 112 18.67 30.97 1.80
C THR A 112 17.91 32.28 1.98
N GLN A 113 17.44 32.85 0.87
CA GLN A 113 16.72 34.12 0.83
C GLN A 113 15.34 33.87 0.24
N ASN A 114 14.40 34.75 0.56
CA ASN A 114 13.06 34.70 0.00
C ASN A 114 13.12 34.83 -1.52
N PHE A 115 12.25 34.11 -2.20
CA PHE A 115 12.12 34.18 -3.64
C PHE A 115 10.65 34.29 -4.04
N GLU A 116 10.43 34.96 -5.16
CA GLU A 116 9.11 35.17 -5.73
C GLU A 116 9.21 34.97 -7.24
N MET A 117 8.25 34.24 -7.84
CA MET A 117 8.11 34.04 -9.29
C MET A 117 9.38 33.50 -9.97
N GLN A 118 9.86 32.34 -9.51
CA GLN A 118 10.99 31.64 -10.16
C GLN A 118 10.50 30.53 -11.07
N LEU A 119 11.13 30.40 -12.24
CA LEU A 119 10.88 29.32 -13.20
C LEU A 119 12.14 28.46 -13.35
N LEU A 120 12.04 27.20 -12.92
CA LEU A 120 13.02 26.16 -13.16
C LEU A 120 12.45 25.19 -14.22
N SER A 121 13.11 25.06 -15.36
CA SER A 121 12.67 24.19 -16.45
C SER A 121 13.83 23.30 -16.92
N SER A 122 13.57 22.01 -17.10
CA SER A 122 14.55 21.06 -17.68
C SER A 122 15.91 21.01 -16.97
N ILE A 123 15.92 21.27 -15.66
CA ILE A 123 17.13 21.25 -14.83
C ILE A 123 17.39 19.83 -14.32
N GLN A 124 18.64 19.39 -14.36
CA GLN A 124 19.08 18.15 -13.72
C GLN A 124 20.18 18.48 -12.71
N ARG A 125 19.91 18.31 -11.41
CA ARG A 125 20.85 18.68 -10.34
C ARG A 125 20.71 17.79 -9.12
N SER A 126 21.83 17.51 -8.44
CA SER A 126 21.82 16.74 -7.19
C SER A 126 22.05 17.59 -5.92
N ASP A 127 22.21 18.91 -6.04
CA ASP A 127 22.73 19.77 -4.96
C ASP A 127 21.86 21.01 -4.69
N VAL A 128 20.55 20.88 -4.94
CA VAL A 128 19.58 21.95 -4.72
C VAL A 128 19.21 22.02 -3.24
N VAL A 129 19.45 23.16 -2.60
CA VAL A 129 19.13 23.40 -1.19
C VAL A 129 18.30 24.66 -1.06
N ILE A 130 17.10 24.54 -0.51
CA ILE A 130 16.20 25.66 -0.19
C ILE A 130 16.00 25.66 1.31
N GLN A 131 16.44 26.71 2.02
CA GLN A 131 16.34 26.71 3.47
C GLN A 131 16.06 28.08 4.07
N ASN A 132 15.36 28.10 5.20
CA ASN A 132 15.10 29.30 6.01
C ASN A 132 14.50 30.47 5.19
N CYS A 133 13.58 30.16 4.27
CA CYS A 133 13.03 31.14 3.35
C CYS A 133 11.50 31.04 3.20
N GLU A 134 10.90 32.16 2.81
CA GLU A 134 9.56 32.23 2.25
C GLU A 134 9.67 32.24 0.72
N GLY A 135 9.09 31.20 0.09
CA GLY A 135 9.04 31.06 -1.35
C GLY A 135 7.62 31.27 -1.87
N LYS A 136 7.45 32.11 -2.88
CA LYS A 136 6.15 32.33 -3.54
C LYS A 136 6.26 32.00 -5.02
N GLN A 137 5.30 31.21 -5.51
CA GLN A 137 5.12 30.95 -6.94
C GLN A 137 6.38 30.40 -7.62
N LEU A 138 7.02 29.41 -6.98
CA LEU A 138 8.10 28.65 -7.62
C LEU A 138 7.49 27.64 -8.57
N SER A 139 7.81 27.76 -9.86
CA SER A 139 7.41 26.81 -10.88
C SER A 139 8.61 25.98 -11.31
N VAL A 140 8.56 24.69 -11.05
CA VAL A 140 9.52 23.69 -11.45
C VAL A 140 8.83 22.75 -12.43
N SER A 141 9.39 22.62 -13.63
CA SER A 141 8.78 21.80 -14.68
C SER A 141 9.81 20.99 -15.43
N ASN A 142 9.51 19.71 -15.67
CA ASN A 142 10.41 18.81 -16.40
C ASN A 142 11.82 18.72 -15.78
N CYS A 143 11.95 18.93 -14.47
CA CYS A 143 13.23 18.85 -13.77
C CYS A 143 13.46 17.46 -13.19
N VAL A 144 14.72 17.11 -13.00
CA VAL A 144 15.16 15.93 -12.25
C VAL A 144 16.07 16.41 -11.13
N PHE A 145 15.61 16.24 -9.90
CA PHE A 145 16.42 16.55 -8.73
C PHE A 145 16.72 15.28 -7.95
N ASP A 146 18.00 15.06 -7.67
CA ASP A 146 18.48 14.06 -6.71
C ASP A 146 18.93 14.79 -5.45
N GLU A 147 18.72 14.21 -4.27
CA GLU A 147 19.18 14.79 -3.00
C GLU A 147 18.78 16.26 -2.76
N MET A 148 17.69 16.74 -3.39
CA MET A 148 17.22 18.11 -3.17
C MET A 148 16.67 18.25 -1.75
N GLU A 149 17.11 19.30 -1.06
CA GLU A 149 16.72 19.58 0.32
C GLU A 149 15.86 20.84 0.41
N ILE A 150 14.72 20.74 1.10
CA ILE A 150 13.92 21.89 1.55
C ILE A 150 13.80 21.85 3.07
N GLY A 151 14.47 22.77 3.76
CA GLY A 151 14.53 22.80 5.23
C GLY A 151 13.99 24.10 5.81
N THR A 152 13.05 24.02 6.76
CA THR A 152 12.54 25.21 7.47
C THR A 152 12.08 26.31 6.50
N ALA A 153 11.23 25.96 5.53
CA ALA A 153 10.75 26.88 4.51
C ALA A 153 9.21 26.95 4.51
N ASN A 154 8.68 28.10 4.07
CA ASN A 154 7.26 28.24 3.77
C ASN A 154 7.10 28.51 2.28
N ILE A 155 6.64 27.51 1.53
CA ILE A 155 6.51 27.57 0.08
C ILE A 155 5.04 27.64 -0.30
N ILE A 156 4.65 28.77 -0.87
CA ILE A 156 3.28 29.06 -1.29
C ILE A 156 3.21 28.96 -2.82
N SER A 157 2.23 28.20 -3.32
CA SER A 157 1.99 27.99 -4.74
C SER A 157 3.18 27.38 -5.48
N LEU A 158 3.82 26.37 -4.88
CA LEU A 158 4.82 25.54 -5.56
C LEU A 158 4.16 24.75 -6.68
N ASN A 159 4.74 24.76 -7.88
CA ASN A 159 4.31 23.91 -8.98
C ASN A 159 5.46 22.96 -9.34
N LEU A 160 5.28 21.65 -9.19
CA LEU A 160 6.26 20.60 -9.55
C LEU A 160 5.72 19.73 -10.70
N TYR A 161 5.41 20.36 -11.83
CA TYR A 161 4.78 19.67 -12.96
C TYR A 161 5.77 18.77 -13.71
N ILE A 162 5.47 17.47 -13.85
CA ILE A 162 6.34 16.49 -14.54
C ILE A 162 7.77 16.57 -13.99
N THR A 163 7.90 16.65 -12.67
CA THR A 163 9.22 16.70 -12.01
C THR A 163 9.54 15.33 -11.44
N THR A 164 10.81 14.94 -11.49
CA THR A 164 11.31 13.75 -10.79
C THR A 164 12.12 14.18 -9.58
N LEU A 165 11.75 13.67 -8.41
CA LEU A 165 12.41 13.92 -7.13
C LEU A 165 12.94 12.61 -6.56
N VAL A 166 14.25 12.47 -6.49
CA VAL A 166 14.94 11.29 -5.96
C VAL A 166 15.68 11.69 -4.69
N HIS A 167 15.57 10.89 -3.63
CA HIS A 167 16.19 11.19 -2.32
C HIS A 167 15.86 12.60 -1.81
N PHE A 168 14.70 13.13 -2.21
CA PHE A 168 14.25 14.47 -1.83
C PHE A 168 13.96 14.54 -0.35
N ASN A 169 14.44 15.58 0.31
CA ASN A 169 14.31 15.75 1.75
C ASN A 169 13.59 17.06 2.08
N ALA A 170 12.39 16.98 2.64
CA ALA A 170 11.65 18.11 3.16
C ALA A 170 11.47 18.00 4.67
N LEU A 171 12.12 18.89 5.43
CA LEU A 171 12.05 18.90 6.89
C LEU A 171 11.51 20.23 7.40
N ASN A 172 10.60 20.19 8.37
CA ASN A 172 10.04 21.37 9.03
C ASN A 172 9.50 22.41 8.03
N THR A 173 8.90 21.94 6.93
CA THR A 173 8.52 22.78 5.80
C THR A 173 7.00 22.86 5.66
N SER A 174 6.51 23.99 5.18
CA SER A 174 5.10 24.22 4.85
C SER A 174 4.94 24.34 3.34
N PHE A 175 4.06 23.54 2.76
CA PHE A 175 3.61 23.66 1.37
C PHE A 175 2.13 24.09 1.36
N VAL A 176 1.86 25.26 0.81
CA VAL A 176 0.52 25.85 0.73
C VAL A 176 0.13 26.00 -0.73
N ASP A 177 -1.04 25.47 -1.10
CA ASP A 177 -1.59 25.54 -2.46
C ASP A 177 -0.62 25.02 -3.53
N ALA A 178 0.14 23.96 -3.23
CA ALA A 178 1.11 23.40 -4.17
C ALA A 178 0.43 22.48 -5.21
N ASN A 179 0.84 22.62 -6.47
CA ASN A 179 0.51 21.71 -7.55
C ASN A 179 1.66 20.71 -7.72
N LEU A 180 1.40 19.46 -7.37
CA LEU A 180 2.34 18.34 -7.42
C LEU A 180 1.91 17.31 -8.49
N ASN A 181 1.19 17.74 -9.51
CA ASN A 181 0.68 16.85 -10.55
C ASN A 181 1.81 16.25 -11.39
N TYR A 182 1.64 14.98 -11.77
CA TYR A 182 2.58 14.21 -12.58
C TYR A 182 3.97 14.10 -11.95
N LEU A 183 4.02 14.18 -10.62
CA LEU A 183 5.25 14.09 -9.86
C LEU A 183 5.67 12.63 -9.76
N ASN A 184 6.94 12.37 -10.07
CA ASN A 184 7.58 11.09 -9.80
C ASN A 184 8.53 11.26 -8.62
N MET A 185 8.20 10.68 -7.48
CA MET A 185 8.95 10.87 -6.24
C MET A 185 9.42 9.53 -5.69
N GLN A 186 10.70 9.42 -5.38
CA GLN A 186 11.32 8.15 -4.99
C GLN A 186 12.29 8.33 -3.83
N ASN A 187 12.17 7.45 -2.84
CA ASN A 187 13.05 7.44 -1.66
C ASN A 187 13.09 8.81 -0.96
N ALA A 188 12.00 9.57 -1.01
CA ALA A 188 11.95 10.88 -0.40
C ALA A 188 11.64 10.80 1.11
N VAL A 189 11.94 11.87 1.83
CA VAL A 189 11.71 12.00 3.26
C VAL A 189 10.98 13.30 3.53
N PHE A 190 9.82 13.19 4.18
CA PHE A 190 9.05 14.30 4.73
C PHE A 190 9.02 14.14 6.25
N GLY A 191 9.60 15.10 6.97
CA GLY A 191 9.65 15.11 8.43
C GLY A 191 9.05 16.41 8.97
N ASP A 192 8.02 16.31 9.79
CA ASP A 192 7.35 17.46 10.41
C ASP A 192 6.89 18.49 9.35
N VAL A 193 6.34 17.99 8.24
CA VAL A 193 5.88 18.82 7.10
C VAL A 193 4.38 19.11 7.19
N TYR A 194 4.01 20.35 6.88
CA TYR A 194 2.64 20.80 6.77
C TYR A 194 2.26 21.01 5.30
N MET A 195 1.16 20.41 4.87
CA MET A 195 0.67 20.42 3.49
C MET A 195 -0.80 20.82 3.47
N THR A 196 -1.17 21.93 2.82
CA THR A 196 -2.57 22.37 2.73
C THR A 196 -2.90 22.86 1.32
N GLY A 197 -4.07 22.49 0.80
CA GLY A 197 -4.48 22.85 -0.56
C GLY A 197 -3.63 22.21 -1.65
N ILE A 198 -3.04 21.04 -1.38
CA ILE A 198 -2.20 20.31 -2.33
C ILE A 198 -3.05 19.62 -3.37
N TYR A 199 -2.59 19.69 -4.62
CA TYR A 199 -3.11 18.92 -5.75
C TYR A 199 -2.06 17.90 -6.15
N LEU A 200 -2.41 16.62 -6.07
CA LEU A 200 -1.54 15.53 -6.47
C LEU A 200 -2.35 14.67 -7.45
N GLN A 201 -2.12 14.87 -8.74
CA GLN A 201 -2.82 14.14 -9.79
C GLN A 201 -1.85 13.35 -10.67
N ASN A 202 -2.18 12.10 -10.99
CA ASN A 202 -1.37 11.24 -11.88
C ASN A 202 0.09 11.09 -11.41
N SER A 203 0.31 11.13 -10.10
CA SER A 203 1.65 11.10 -9.49
C SER A 203 1.99 9.71 -8.97
N LEU A 204 3.28 9.38 -9.06
CA LEU A 204 3.85 8.15 -8.52
C LEU A 204 4.79 8.51 -7.37
N VAL A 205 4.50 7.97 -6.19
CA VAL A 205 5.30 8.17 -4.98
C VAL A 205 5.73 6.79 -4.50
N SER A 206 7.03 6.50 -4.52
CA SER A 206 7.55 5.19 -4.15
C SER A 206 8.63 5.26 -3.09
N LYS A 207 8.57 4.34 -2.11
CA LYS A 207 9.55 4.22 -1.01
C LYS A 207 9.78 5.52 -0.22
N THR A 208 8.79 6.40 -0.22
CA THR A 208 8.84 7.69 0.48
C THR A 208 8.37 7.53 1.93
N SER A 209 9.03 8.23 2.84
CA SER A 209 8.66 8.31 4.25
C SER A 209 7.98 9.64 4.57
N PHE A 210 6.84 9.59 5.25
CA PHE A 210 6.14 10.72 5.84
C PHE A 210 6.10 10.51 7.36
N ASP A 211 6.94 11.22 8.10
CA ASP A 211 6.95 11.20 9.57
C ASP A 211 6.40 12.52 10.12
N LYS A 212 5.41 12.41 11.02
CA LYS A 212 4.77 13.55 11.71
C LYS A 212 4.25 14.63 10.75
N CYS A 213 3.81 14.24 9.57
CA CYS A 213 3.28 15.17 8.60
C CYS A 213 1.81 15.49 8.90
N THR A 214 1.37 16.70 8.55
CA THR A 214 -0.05 17.07 8.53
C THR A 214 -0.45 17.43 7.11
N ILE A 215 -1.30 16.61 6.51
CA ILE A 215 -1.77 16.73 5.14
C ILE A 215 -3.25 17.13 5.19
N GLY A 216 -3.46 18.44 5.17
CA GLY A 216 -4.75 19.10 5.21
C GLY A 216 -5.11 19.56 6.61
N THR A 217 -5.70 20.76 6.68
CA THR A 217 -6.44 21.27 7.87
C THR A 217 -7.43 22.37 7.49
N GLN A 218 -7.03 23.32 6.64
CA GLN A 218 -7.86 24.49 6.27
C GLN A 218 -8.49 24.38 4.88
N LYS A 219 -7.78 23.74 3.95
CA LYS A 219 -8.22 23.49 2.58
C LYS A 219 -8.15 22.00 2.30
N SER A 220 -9.10 21.50 1.52
CA SER A 220 -9.04 20.13 1.04
C SER A 220 -7.82 19.93 0.17
N ASN A 221 -7.11 18.82 0.39
CA ASN A 221 -6.16 18.30 -0.57
C ASN A 221 -6.89 17.39 -1.54
N ILE A 222 -6.45 17.36 -2.80
CA ILE A 222 -7.07 16.57 -3.86
C ILE A 222 -6.04 15.61 -4.42
N PHE A 223 -6.25 14.31 -4.18
CA PHE A 223 -5.43 13.23 -4.70
C PHE A 223 -6.22 12.46 -5.77
N GLU A 224 -5.81 12.54 -7.02
CA GLU A 224 -6.49 11.87 -8.13
C GLU A 224 -5.54 10.99 -8.92
N ASP A 225 -5.87 9.71 -9.07
CA ASP A 225 -5.06 8.75 -9.84
C ASP A 225 -3.59 8.69 -9.33
N VAL A 226 -3.43 8.73 -8.00
CA VAL A 226 -2.12 8.71 -7.32
C VAL A 226 -1.77 7.31 -6.85
N VAL A 227 -0.51 6.90 -7.03
CA VAL A 227 0.01 5.64 -6.51
C VAL A 227 1.08 5.89 -5.45
N PHE A 228 0.83 5.40 -4.23
CA PHE A 228 1.81 5.30 -3.16
C PHE A 228 2.29 3.84 -3.06
N SER A 229 3.52 3.56 -3.49
CA SER A 229 4.08 2.21 -3.50
C SER A 229 5.19 2.06 -2.46
N SER A 230 5.03 1.13 -1.52
CA SER A 230 5.99 0.88 -0.44
C SER A 230 6.31 2.12 0.40
N CYS A 231 5.36 3.04 0.55
CA CYS A 231 5.53 4.23 1.37
C CYS A 231 5.34 3.94 2.87
N SER A 232 6.00 4.72 3.72
CA SER A 232 5.82 4.67 5.16
C SER A 232 5.17 5.96 5.64
N PHE A 233 4.11 5.84 6.43
CA PHE A 233 3.46 6.95 7.11
C PHE A 233 3.53 6.69 8.61
N SER A 234 4.20 7.57 9.34
CA SER A 234 4.36 7.50 10.80
C SER A 234 3.81 8.77 11.41
N LYS A 235 2.93 8.65 12.40
CA LYS A 235 2.36 9.79 13.15
C LYS A 235 1.79 10.89 12.24
N THR A 236 1.33 10.50 11.07
CA THR A 236 0.88 11.40 10.02
C THR A 236 -0.62 11.57 10.10
N LYS A 237 -1.08 12.81 9.90
CA LYS A 237 -2.48 13.17 9.91
C LYS A 237 -2.93 13.60 8.52
N PHE A 238 -4.03 13.02 8.06
CA PHE A 238 -4.73 13.45 6.85
C PHE A 238 -6.06 14.07 7.27
N GLU A 239 -6.32 15.32 6.88
CA GLU A 239 -7.62 15.96 7.13
C GLU A 239 -8.19 16.52 5.83
N LEU A 240 -9.52 16.44 5.68
CA LEU A 240 -10.23 17.02 4.54
C LEU A 240 -9.70 16.54 3.18
N LEU A 241 -9.14 15.33 3.13
CA LEU A 241 -8.60 14.74 1.91
C LEU A 241 -9.76 14.30 1.01
N LYS A 242 -9.70 14.69 -0.26
CA LYS A 242 -10.56 14.14 -1.31
C LYS A 242 -9.70 13.30 -2.23
N SER A 243 -9.98 12.00 -2.24
CA SER A 243 -9.22 11.03 -3.00
C SER A 243 -10.09 10.36 -4.05
N LYS A 244 -9.61 10.30 -5.29
CA LYS A 244 -10.20 9.52 -6.38
C LYS A 244 -9.16 8.59 -6.98
N ASN A 245 -9.46 7.30 -7.06
CA ASN A 245 -8.58 6.28 -7.63
C ASN A 245 -7.16 6.27 -7.01
N MET A 246 -7.04 6.60 -5.72
CA MET A 246 -5.76 6.50 -5.02
C MET A 246 -5.45 5.04 -4.74
N ILE A 247 -4.20 4.64 -5.00
CA ILE A 247 -3.71 3.29 -4.73
C ILE A 247 -2.62 3.38 -3.65
N LEU A 248 -2.79 2.63 -2.58
CA LEU A 248 -1.77 2.40 -1.56
C LEU A 248 -1.31 0.95 -1.63
N GLU A 249 -0.14 0.72 -2.21
CA GLU A 249 0.41 -0.61 -2.46
C GLU A 249 1.56 -0.93 -1.49
N GLY A 250 1.36 -1.93 -0.64
CA GLY A 250 2.29 -2.26 0.43
C GLY A 250 2.50 -1.09 1.40
N GLY A 251 3.69 -1.01 1.98
CA GLY A 251 4.02 0.07 2.93
C GLY A 251 3.47 -0.15 4.33
N ILE A 252 3.71 0.83 5.20
CA ILE A 252 3.37 0.78 6.63
C ILE A 252 2.71 2.10 7.03
N LEU A 253 1.55 2.02 7.65
CA LEU A 253 0.86 3.14 8.29
C LEU A 253 0.88 2.88 9.80
N ARG A 254 1.67 3.67 10.53
CA ARG A 254 1.83 3.60 11.99
C ARG A 254 1.38 4.89 12.65
N ASP A 255 0.49 4.79 13.63
CA ASP A 255 -0.03 5.94 14.38
C ASP A 255 -0.63 7.01 13.45
N VAL A 256 -1.28 6.58 12.36
CA VAL A 256 -1.83 7.47 11.32
C VAL A 256 -3.28 7.79 11.63
N THR A 257 -3.69 9.03 11.36
CA THR A 257 -5.09 9.45 11.50
C THR A 257 -5.62 10.04 10.20
N PHE A 258 -6.79 9.60 9.75
CA PHE A 258 -7.57 10.21 8.68
C PHE A 258 -8.85 10.82 9.26
N LEU A 259 -9.08 12.11 9.02
CA LEU A 259 -10.25 12.85 9.51
C LEU A 259 -11.03 13.50 8.37
N ASN A 260 -12.36 13.44 8.43
CA ASN A 260 -13.25 14.25 7.57
C ASN A 260 -12.92 14.12 6.08
N SER A 261 -12.59 12.91 5.61
CA SER A 261 -12.04 12.67 4.27
C SER A 261 -12.94 11.76 3.43
N GLU A 262 -12.84 11.90 2.11
CA GLU A 262 -13.64 11.18 1.13
C GLU A 262 -12.72 10.38 0.20
N PHE A 263 -13.06 9.10 0.01
CA PHE A 263 -12.33 8.17 -0.83
C PHE A 263 -13.29 7.54 -1.85
N VAL A 264 -13.03 7.77 -3.14
CA VAL A 264 -13.77 7.18 -4.25
C VAL A 264 -12.83 6.31 -5.06
N GLY A 265 -13.14 5.02 -5.24
CA GLY A 265 -12.27 4.12 -6.01
C GLY A 265 -10.90 3.87 -5.33
N PHE A 266 -10.81 4.04 -4.01
CA PHE A 266 -9.56 3.81 -3.29
C PHE A 266 -9.21 2.32 -3.26
N GLU A 267 -7.95 2.00 -3.54
CA GLU A 267 -7.40 0.65 -3.48
C GLU A 267 -6.26 0.56 -2.45
N ALA A 268 -6.47 -0.19 -1.38
CA ALA A 268 -5.38 -0.63 -0.51
C ALA A 268 -4.94 -2.04 -0.93
N LYS A 269 -3.68 -2.21 -1.31
CA LYS A 269 -3.08 -3.48 -1.75
C LYS A 269 -2.02 -3.92 -0.75
N LYS A 270 -2.50 -4.52 0.34
CA LYS A 270 -1.72 -5.09 1.45
C LYS A 270 -0.79 -4.10 2.19
N PRO A 271 -1.16 -2.83 2.44
CA PRO A 271 -0.44 -2.04 3.43
C PRO A 271 -0.58 -2.67 4.83
N THR A 272 0.43 -2.50 5.66
CA THR A 272 0.36 -2.82 7.09
C THR A 272 -0.20 -1.64 7.86
N LEU A 273 -1.24 -1.87 8.66
CA LEU A 273 -1.86 -0.89 9.54
C LEU A 273 -1.51 -1.19 11.00
N GLU A 274 -0.98 -0.20 11.71
CA GLU A 274 -0.65 -0.26 13.14
C GLU A 274 -1.14 1.03 13.82
N ASN A 275 -2.10 0.92 14.74
CA ASN A 275 -2.66 2.08 15.46
C ASN A 275 -3.25 3.14 14.52
N VAL A 276 -4.05 2.72 13.53
CA VAL A 276 -4.60 3.63 12.52
C VAL A 276 -6.03 4.02 12.89
N ASN A 277 -6.32 5.31 12.88
CA ASN A 277 -7.64 5.85 13.15
C ASN A 277 -8.24 6.50 11.89
N PHE A 278 -9.47 6.12 11.57
CA PHE A 278 -10.26 6.63 10.47
C PHE A 278 -11.54 7.21 11.08
N ASP A 279 -11.71 8.54 11.06
CA ASP A 279 -12.87 9.20 11.68
C ASP A 279 -13.60 10.14 10.71
N ASN A 280 -14.92 10.03 10.69
CA ASN A 280 -15.81 10.75 9.81
C ASN A 280 -15.42 10.64 8.33
N LEU A 281 -15.29 9.39 7.85
CA LEU A 281 -14.87 9.10 6.48
C LEU A 281 -16.01 8.60 5.61
N ILE A 282 -15.90 8.84 4.31
CA ILE A 282 -16.78 8.28 3.29
C ILE A 282 -15.93 7.47 2.32
N PHE A 283 -16.21 6.17 2.22
CA PHE A 283 -15.62 5.29 1.23
C PHE A 283 -16.69 4.88 0.20
N THR A 284 -16.42 5.07 -1.08
CA THR A 284 -17.33 4.71 -2.18
C THR A 284 -16.59 3.92 -3.26
N ASN A 285 -17.09 2.72 -3.60
CA ASN A 285 -16.49 1.84 -4.61
C ASN A 285 -15.02 1.49 -4.31
N CYS A 286 -14.69 1.23 -3.05
CA CYS A 286 -13.31 1.02 -2.61
C CYS A 286 -12.99 -0.47 -2.43
N ASN A 287 -11.73 -0.84 -2.63
CA ASN A 287 -11.21 -2.17 -2.34
C ASN A 287 -10.07 -2.06 -1.32
N ILE A 288 -10.34 -2.52 -0.09
CA ILE A 288 -9.45 -2.37 1.06
C ILE A 288 -8.92 -3.75 1.43
N ASN A 289 -7.79 -4.14 0.82
CA ASN A 289 -7.05 -5.33 1.19
C ASN A 289 -5.86 -4.92 2.06
N VAL A 290 -5.88 -5.23 3.36
CA VAL A 290 -4.91 -4.70 4.32
C VAL A 290 -4.40 -5.80 5.25
N LYS A 291 -3.19 -5.59 5.76
CA LYS A 291 -2.64 -6.35 6.86
C LYS A 291 -2.78 -5.55 8.14
N VAL A 292 -3.32 -6.14 9.20
CA VAL A 292 -3.48 -5.45 10.49
C VAL A 292 -2.50 -6.02 11.49
N GLY A 293 -1.57 -5.16 11.93
CA GLY A 293 -0.63 -5.48 13.00
C GLY A 293 -1.23 -5.16 14.36
N LYS A 294 -1.78 -3.94 14.52
CA LYS A 294 -2.32 -3.45 15.80
C LYS A 294 -3.46 -2.48 15.58
N ASP A 295 -4.40 -2.49 16.52
CA ASP A 295 -5.51 -1.54 16.75
C ASP A 295 -5.84 -0.65 15.55
N VAL A 296 -6.91 -1.00 14.82
CA VAL A 296 -7.45 -0.14 13.76
C VAL A 296 -8.85 0.29 14.14
N THR A 297 -9.16 1.57 14.04
CA THR A 297 -10.49 2.10 14.38
C THR A 297 -11.08 2.86 13.21
N PHE A 298 -12.33 2.54 12.88
CA PHE A 298 -13.19 3.31 11.98
C PHE A 298 -14.34 3.88 12.80
N SER A 299 -14.44 5.20 12.87
CA SER A 299 -15.47 5.93 13.62
C SER A 299 -16.30 6.81 12.69
N ASN A 300 -17.60 6.91 12.95
CA ASN A 300 -18.52 7.83 12.27
C ASN A 300 -18.44 7.76 10.74
N SER A 301 -18.16 6.57 10.21
CA SER A 301 -17.76 6.40 8.80
C SER A 301 -18.81 5.65 8.00
N LYS A 302 -18.93 6.02 6.72
CA LYS A 302 -19.83 5.40 5.77
C LYS A 302 -19.05 4.62 4.71
N PHE A 303 -19.50 3.40 4.44
CA PHE A 303 -18.94 2.50 3.44
C PHE A 303 -20.02 2.15 2.43
N ASN A 304 -19.84 2.56 1.17
CA ASN A 304 -20.76 2.27 0.07
C ASN A 304 -20.03 1.49 -1.03
N ASN A 305 -20.49 0.28 -1.31
CA ASN A 305 -19.85 -0.62 -2.28
C ASN A 305 -18.36 -0.84 -1.96
N VAL A 306 -18.07 -1.21 -0.71
CA VAL A 306 -16.69 -1.42 -0.23
C VAL A 306 -16.44 -2.90 -0.01
N THR A 307 -15.30 -3.39 -0.50
CA THR A 307 -14.81 -4.73 -0.18
C THR A 307 -13.64 -4.63 0.79
N PHE A 308 -13.71 -5.33 1.92
CA PHE A 308 -12.63 -5.49 2.88
C PHE A 308 -12.06 -6.90 2.81
N ILE A 309 -10.73 -6.99 2.71
CA ILE A 309 -9.96 -8.21 2.92
C ILE A 309 -8.94 -7.88 4.00
N ILE A 310 -9.09 -8.51 5.16
CA ILE A 310 -8.29 -8.22 6.35
C ILE A 310 -7.47 -9.45 6.67
N GLU A 311 -6.15 -9.31 6.59
CA GLU A 311 -5.17 -10.31 6.99
C GLU A 311 -4.53 -9.89 8.33
N GLY A 312 -4.52 -10.75 9.34
CA GLY A 312 -3.76 -10.49 10.57
C GLY A 312 -2.27 -10.71 10.37
N ILE A 313 -1.43 -9.83 10.95
CA ILE A 313 0.02 -10.08 11.07
C ILE A 313 0.33 -10.77 12.41
N ASP A 314 -0.25 -10.23 13.49
CA ASP A 314 -0.02 -10.71 14.85
C ASP A 314 -1.17 -11.61 15.33
N GLU A 315 -0.89 -12.46 16.32
CA GLU A 315 -1.86 -13.39 16.92
C GLU A 315 -3.05 -12.66 17.58
N LYS A 316 -2.92 -11.36 17.86
CA LYS A 316 -3.96 -10.54 18.47
C LYS A 316 -3.98 -9.16 17.83
N PHE A 317 -5.01 -8.91 17.02
CA PHE A 317 -5.36 -7.58 16.57
C PHE A 317 -6.86 -7.36 16.75
N GLU A 318 -7.22 -6.10 16.92
CA GLU A 318 -8.59 -5.64 17.06
C GLU A 318 -8.88 -4.57 16.00
N ILE A 319 -10.02 -4.71 15.32
CA ILE A 319 -10.55 -3.67 14.44
C ILE A 319 -11.90 -3.23 15.00
N LYS A 320 -11.98 -1.95 15.37
CA LYS A 320 -13.18 -1.32 15.89
C LYS A 320 -13.90 -0.58 14.78
N PHE A 321 -15.19 -0.81 14.67
CA PHE A 321 -16.10 0.00 13.88
C PHE A 321 -17.09 0.65 14.84
N ILE A 322 -17.11 1.98 14.91
CA ILE A 322 -17.90 2.75 15.87
C ILE A 322 -18.80 3.70 15.09
N ASN A 323 -20.12 3.60 15.28
CA ASN A 323 -21.11 4.42 14.59
C ASN A 323 -20.91 4.42 13.07
N VAL A 324 -20.80 3.23 12.48
CA VAL A 324 -20.57 3.08 11.04
C VAL A 324 -21.85 2.70 10.31
N LEU A 325 -21.86 2.90 8.99
CA LEU A 325 -22.90 2.46 8.07
C LEU A 325 -22.27 1.74 6.88
N PHE A 326 -22.69 0.50 6.63
CA PHE A 326 -22.32 -0.30 5.47
C PHE A 326 -23.49 -0.40 4.49
N GLU A 327 -23.25 -0.07 3.24
CA GLU A 327 -24.18 -0.20 2.11
C GLU A 327 -23.49 -1.01 1.02
N ASN A 328 -24.11 -2.12 0.57
CA ASN A 328 -23.58 -2.98 -0.51
C ASN A 328 -22.11 -3.42 -0.28
N SER A 329 -21.74 -3.73 0.96
CA SER A 329 -20.33 -3.90 1.36
C SER A 329 -20.06 -5.31 1.85
N VAL A 330 -18.84 -5.78 1.63
CA VAL A 330 -18.41 -7.15 1.97
C VAL A 330 -17.14 -7.08 2.80
N MET A 331 -17.03 -7.91 3.84
CA MET A 331 -15.84 -8.03 4.68
C MET A 331 -15.47 -9.50 4.86
N ASN A 332 -14.29 -9.91 4.41
CA ASN A 332 -13.80 -11.29 4.53
C ASN A 332 -14.81 -12.37 4.06
N LYS A 333 -15.59 -12.06 3.01
CA LYS A 333 -16.72 -12.82 2.42
C LYS A 333 -18.09 -12.62 3.08
N ASP A 334 -18.16 -12.01 4.26
CA ASP A 334 -19.44 -11.70 4.90
C ASP A 334 -20.06 -10.46 4.29
N VAL A 335 -21.34 -10.56 3.93
CA VAL A 335 -22.12 -9.43 3.40
C VAL A 335 -22.60 -8.56 4.56
N LEU A 336 -22.33 -7.25 4.48
CA LEU A 336 -22.65 -6.25 5.50
C LEU A 336 -23.74 -5.26 5.03
N ASP A 337 -24.53 -5.61 4.03
CA ASP A 337 -25.50 -4.72 3.41
C ASP A 337 -26.51 -4.14 4.39
N ASN A 338 -26.59 -2.80 4.41
CA ASN A 338 -27.46 -1.99 5.26
C ASN A 338 -27.25 -2.21 6.77
N LYS A 339 -26.05 -2.65 7.19
CA LYS A 339 -25.70 -2.75 8.61
C LYS A 339 -25.20 -1.41 9.13
N SER A 340 -25.68 -1.01 10.31
CA SER A 340 -25.22 0.19 11.00
C SER A 340 -25.03 -0.07 12.49
N GLY A 341 -24.07 0.63 13.12
CA GLY A 341 -23.84 0.55 14.57
C GLY A 341 -22.37 0.39 14.93
N ASN A 342 -22.13 -0.26 16.08
CA ASN A 342 -20.80 -0.56 16.59
C ASN A 342 -20.49 -2.05 16.38
N PHE A 343 -19.30 -2.35 15.86
CA PHE A 343 -18.81 -3.70 15.61
C PHE A 343 -17.36 -3.80 16.09
N VAL A 344 -16.98 -4.98 16.57
CA VAL A 344 -15.59 -5.29 16.87
C VAL A 344 -15.25 -6.56 16.11
N PHE A 345 -14.19 -6.50 15.32
CA PHE A 345 -13.60 -7.65 14.66
C PHE A 345 -12.29 -7.98 15.36
N GLU A 346 -12.30 -9.09 16.09
CA GLU A 346 -11.11 -9.65 16.71
C GLU A 346 -10.70 -10.88 15.92
N ASN A 347 -9.42 -10.96 15.55
CA ASN A 347 -8.85 -12.25 15.26
C ASN A 347 -8.57 -12.93 16.60
N SER A 348 -9.61 -13.46 17.21
CA SER A 348 -9.40 -14.49 18.21
C SER A 348 -8.79 -15.66 17.46
N GLU A 349 -7.56 -16.06 17.80
CA GLU A 349 -7.21 -17.47 17.66
C GLU A 349 -8.26 -18.28 18.43
N GLU A 350 -9.40 -18.53 17.80
CA GLU A 350 -10.16 -19.68 18.14
C GLU A 350 -9.24 -20.82 17.73
N LYS A 351 -8.48 -21.33 18.70
CA LYS A 351 -7.80 -22.61 18.64
C LYS A 351 -8.86 -23.69 18.42
N ASN A 352 -9.49 -23.67 17.26
CA ASN A 352 -10.46 -24.62 16.76
C ASN A 352 -9.79 -25.97 16.45
N GLY A 353 -8.49 -26.10 16.75
CA GLY A 353 -7.77 -27.36 16.66
C GLY A 353 -7.86 -28.29 17.87
N ASP A 354 -8.24 -27.85 19.08
CA ASP A 354 -7.91 -28.68 20.26
C ASP A 354 -8.95 -28.79 21.39
N LYS A 355 -10.00 -27.97 21.43
CA LYS A 355 -11.07 -28.20 22.43
C LYS A 355 -11.88 -29.47 22.12
N HIS A 356 -12.13 -29.78 20.85
CA HIS A 356 -12.88 -31.00 20.50
C HIS A 356 -12.04 -32.29 20.61
N LYS A 357 -10.72 -32.23 20.32
CA LYS A 357 -9.81 -33.39 20.50
C LYS A 357 -9.47 -33.67 21.96
N LYS A 358 -9.25 -32.67 22.81
CA LYS A 358 -8.99 -32.87 24.25
C LYS A 358 -10.19 -33.47 24.99
N THR A 359 -11.42 -33.13 24.56
CA THR A 359 -12.63 -33.71 25.18
C THR A 359 -12.78 -35.19 24.81
N ILE A 360 -12.47 -35.57 23.57
CA ILE A 360 -12.53 -36.97 23.13
C ILE A 360 -11.40 -37.80 23.75
N ILE A 361 -10.17 -37.29 23.79
CA ILE A 361 -9.03 -37.99 24.42
C ILE A 361 -9.25 -38.15 25.93
N GLY A 362 -9.77 -37.12 26.61
CA GLY A 362 -10.15 -37.20 28.02
C GLY A 362 -11.23 -38.24 28.30
N ALA A 363 -12.26 -38.32 27.46
CA ALA A 363 -13.30 -39.33 27.57
C ALA A 363 -12.78 -40.77 27.35
N ILE A 364 -11.88 -40.96 26.37
CA ILE A 364 -11.27 -42.28 26.10
C ILE A 364 -10.39 -42.72 27.28
N ILE A 365 -9.58 -41.81 27.84
CA ILE A 365 -8.74 -42.12 29.01
C ILE A 365 -9.61 -42.47 30.23
N PHE A 366 -10.68 -41.72 30.47
CA PHE A 366 -11.61 -41.99 31.58
C PHE A 366 -12.29 -43.36 31.44
N VAL A 367 -12.75 -43.72 30.24
CA VAL A 367 -13.33 -45.04 29.96
C VAL A 367 -12.30 -46.15 30.16
N CYS A 368 -11.05 -45.98 29.70
CA CYS A 368 -10.00 -46.97 29.91
C CYS A 368 -9.69 -47.19 31.41
N ILE A 369 -9.60 -46.11 32.19
CA ILE A 369 -9.38 -46.19 33.64
C ILE A 369 -10.56 -46.89 34.32
N ALA A 370 -11.81 -46.57 33.96
CA ALA A 370 -12.99 -47.21 34.51
C ALA A 370 -13.03 -48.72 34.21
N VAL A 371 -12.68 -49.13 32.99
CA VAL A 371 -12.61 -50.56 32.60
C VAL A 371 -11.54 -51.29 33.40
N VAL A 372 -10.33 -50.71 33.52
CA VAL A 372 -9.26 -51.31 34.33
C VAL A 372 -9.69 -51.45 35.79
N PHE A 373 -10.36 -50.44 36.35
CA PHE A 373 -10.86 -50.48 37.73
C PHE A 373 -11.89 -51.60 37.93
N VAL A 374 -12.84 -51.76 37.00
CA VAL A 374 -13.83 -52.86 37.05
C VAL A 374 -13.16 -54.23 36.97
N VAL A 375 -12.17 -54.40 36.09
CA VAL A 375 -11.41 -55.67 35.99
C VAL A 375 -10.67 -55.97 37.28
N VAL A 376 -10.01 -54.99 37.89
CA VAL A 376 -9.31 -55.16 39.17
C VAL A 376 -10.28 -55.57 40.27
N VAL A 377 -11.44 -54.91 40.37
CA VAL A 377 -12.47 -55.26 41.35
C VAL A 377 -12.97 -56.70 41.14
N LEU A 378 -13.22 -57.12 39.90
CA LEU A 378 -13.65 -58.49 39.59
C LEU A 378 -12.61 -59.54 39.97
N VAL A 379 -11.32 -59.26 39.71
CA VAL A 379 -10.22 -60.16 40.11
C VAL A 379 -10.15 -60.28 41.62
N VAL A 380 -10.21 -59.16 42.35
CA VAL A 380 -10.20 -59.15 43.81
C VAL A 380 -11.38 -59.94 44.38
N VAL A 381 -12.59 -59.71 43.89
CA VAL A 381 -13.79 -60.46 44.30
C VAL A 381 -13.63 -61.96 44.03
N SER A 382 -13.05 -62.34 42.89
CA SER A 382 -12.81 -63.74 42.54
C SER A 382 -11.82 -64.41 43.49
N ILE A 383 -10.76 -63.70 43.90
CA ILE A 383 -9.80 -64.19 44.91
C ILE A 383 -10.49 -64.39 46.26
N PHE A 384 -11.29 -63.42 46.71
CA PHE A 384 -12.03 -63.53 47.97
C PHE A 384 -13.04 -64.68 47.96
N MET A 385 -13.78 -64.85 46.86
CA MET A 385 -14.67 -66.01 46.68
C MET A 385 -13.88 -67.33 46.71
N GLY A 386 -12.74 -67.40 46.00
CA GLY A 386 -11.86 -68.56 46.00
C GLY A 386 -11.39 -68.92 47.41
N LEU A 387 -10.91 -67.94 48.17
CA LEU A 387 -10.49 -68.13 49.56
C LEU A 387 -11.66 -68.54 50.48
N TYR A 388 -12.83 -67.92 50.30
CA TYR A 388 -14.04 -68.27 51.05
C TYR A 388 -14.47 -69.73 50.83
N PHE A 389 -14.45 -70.19 49.58
CA PHE A 389 -14.80 -71.58 49.27
C PHE A 389 -13.69 -72.57 49.65
N TYR A 390 -12.42 -72.20 49.51
CA TYR A 390 -11.29 -73.06 49.87
C TYR A 390 -11.19 -73.24 51.40
N GLY A 391 -11.47 -72.20 52.18
CA GLY A 391 -11.53 -72.26 53.64
C GLY A 391 -12.68 -73.11 54.21
N LYS A 392 -13.66 -73.50 53.37
CA LYS A 392 -14.83 -74.27 53.81
C LYS A 392 -14.71 -75.78 53.60
N LYS A 393 -13.65 -76.27 52.94
CA LYS A 393 -13.35 -77.71 52.90
C LYS A 393 -12.78 -78.15 54.25
N LYS A 394 -13.65 -78.62 55.14
CA LYS A 394 -13.23 -79.43 56.29
C LYS A 394 -12.51 -80.68 55.77
N PRO A 395 -11.36 -81.06 56.34
CA PRO A 395 -10.74 -82.34 56.01
C PRO A 395 -11.72 -83.46 56.41
N GLU A 396 -12.09 -84.30 55.44
CA GLU A 396 -12.74 -85.57 55.72
C GLU A 396 -11.72 -86.45 56.45
N ASP A 397 -12.05 -86.73 57.71
CA ASP A 397 -11.31 -87.61 58.60
C ASP A 397 -11.35 -89.04 58.01
N LYS A 398 -10.27 -89.46 57.36
CA LYS A 398 -10.13 -90.85 56.89
C LYS A 398 -9.88 -91.73 58.10
N GLY A 399 -10.94 -92.36 58.58
CA GLY A 399 -10.90 -93.37 59.63
C GLY A 399 -9.93 -94.50 59.28
N TYR A 400 -8.89 -94.65 60.08
CA TYR A 400 -8.05 -95.84 60.11
C TYR A 400 -8.81 -96.96 60.83
N SER A 401 -9.12 -98.04 60.13
CA SER A 401 -9.62 -99.28 60.72
C SER A 401 -8.51 -99.94 61.54
N LYS A 402 -8.77 -100.19 62.81
CA LYS A 402 -7.93 -101.00 63.68
C LYS A 402 -8.32 -102.47 63.49
N ALA A 403 -7.36 -103.30 63.09
CA ALA A 403 -7.50 -104.75 62.98
C ALA A 403 -7.23 -105.42 64.34
N ASP A 404 -7.92 -106.54 64.54
CA ASP A 404 -7.95 -107.38 65.74
C ASP A 404 -6.60 -108.01 66.12
N ASN A 405 -6.29 -107.98 67.42
CA ASN A 405 -5.98 -109.15 68.27
C ASN A 405 -5.69 -108.73 69.71
#